data_AF-A0A2U1PMU8-F1
#
_entry.id   AF-A0A2U1PMU8-F1
#
_cell.length_a   1.000
_cell.length_b   1.000
_cell.length_c   1.000
_cell.angle_alpha   90.00
_cell.angle_beta   90.00
_cell.angle_gamma   90.00
#
_symmetry.space_group_name_H-M   'P 1'
#
loop_
_entity.id
_entity.type
_entity.pdbx_description
1 polymer ?
#
loop_
_entity_poly.entity_id
_entity_poly.type
_entity_poly.pdbx_seq_one_letter_code
_entity_poly.pdbx_strand_id
1 'polypeptide(L)'
;MENPLILKSSFNRPNIYYEVRFKDLITDPYVDLTDLIKSCGDVCGIVYCLERATCDDLASDLSKNGISCTGLNSKLRTSVLDDWISAKTQVVVATVAFGYGLLLSLQ
;
A
#
# COMPACT_ATOMS: atom_id res chain seq x y z
N MET A 1 -7.79 -41.78 3.25
CA MET A 1 -6.55 -40.99 3.45
C MET A 1 -6.66 -40.41 4.86
N GLU A 2 -6.13 -41.10 5.85
CA GLU A 2 -6.07 -40.60 7.23
C GLU A 2 -4.61 -40.35 7.56
N ASN A 3 -4.30 -39.18 8.11
CA ASN A 3 -2.97 -38.68 8.50
C ASN A 3 -2.09 -38.06 7.38
N PRO A 4 -2.43 -36.85 6.89
CA PRO A 4 -1.59 -36.10 5.96
C PRO A 4 -0.33 -35.56 6.65
N LEU A 5 0.78 -35.46 5.90
CA LEU A 5 1.96 -34.72 6.34
C LEU A 5 1.64 -33.22 6.43
N ILE A 6 1.81 -32.63 7.61
CA ILE A 6 1.61 -31.19 7.85
C ILE A 6 2.98 -30.53 8.03
N LEU A 7 3.36 -29.70 7.05
CA LEU A 7 4.56 -28.85 7.13
C LEU A 7 4.11 -27.42 7.45
N LYS A 8 4.70 -26.81 8.48
CA LYS A 8 4.45 -25.41 8.86
C LYS A 8 5.78 -24.67 8.94
N SER A 9 5.86 -23.53 8.26
CA SER A 9 6.95 -22.58 8.42
C SER A 9 6.54 -21.46 9.39
N SER A 10 7.53 -20.73 9.89
CA SER A 10 7.28 -19.54 10.71
C SER A 10 6.69 -18.41 9.86
N PHE A 11 5.77 -17.65 10.45
CA PHE A 11 5.21 -16.43 9.85
C PHE A 11 6.13 -15.21 10.04
N ASN A 12 7.18 -15.33 10.87
CA ASN A 12 8.00 -14.18 11.26
C ASN A 12 8.78 -13.60 10.07
N ARG A 13 8.76 -12.27 9.97
CA ARG A 13 9.53 -11.49 9.00
C ARG A 13 10.37 -10.47 9.78
N PRO A 14 11.61 -10.82 10.20
CA PRO A 14 12.42 -9.97 11.07
C PRO A 14 12.82 -8.63 10.42
N ASN A 15 12.62 -8.52 9.10
CA ASN A 15 12.86 -7.32 8.30
C ASN A 15 11.66 -6.36 8.24
N ILE A 16 10.54 -6.66 8.93
CA ILE A 16 9.34 -5.82 8.95
C ILE A 16 9.22 -5.14 10.31
N TYR A 17 9.14 -3.81 10.30
CA TYR A 17 8.86 -2.98 11.47
C TYR A 17 7.35 -2.74 11.59
N TYR A 18 6.81 -2.88 12.80
CA TYR A 18 5.39 -2.67 13.11
C TYR A 18 5.22 -1.43 13.98
N GLU A 19 4.35 -0.52 13.56
CA GLU A 19 4.00 0.68 14.32
C GLU A 19 2.48 0.86 14.35
N VAL A 20 1.96 1.36 15.48
CA VAL A 20 0.55 1.70 15.63
C VAL A 20 0.45 3.17 16.05
N ARG A 21 -0.24 3.97 15.24
CA ARG A 21 -0.52 5.38 15.52
C ARG A 21 -2.02 5.55 15.71
N PHE A 22 -2.43 6.21 16.79
CA PHE A 22 -3.85 6.41 17.11
C PHE A 22 -4.39 7.63 16.37
N LYS A 23 -5.36 7.40 15.48
CA LYS A 23 -5.96 8.47 14.67
C LYS A 23 -6.55 9.60 15.52
N ASP A 24 -7.12 9.29 16.68
CA ASP A 24 -7.75 10.26 17.58
C ASP A 24 -6.75 11.24 18.22
N LEU A 25 -5.47 10.88 18.24
CA LEU A 25 -4.38 11.74 18.73
C LEU A 25 -3.77 12.61 17.62
N ILE A 26 -4.17 12.41 16.37
CA ILE A 26 -3.64 13.10 15.20
C ILE A 26 -4.63 14.19 14.78
N THR A 27 -4.19 15.45 14.81
CA THR A 27 -5.03 16.60 14.42
C THR A 27 -5.48 16.50 12.96
N ASP A 28 -4.58 16.15 12.06
CA ASP A 28 -4.88 15.92 10.64
C ASP A 28 -4.16 14.65 10.14
N PRO A 29 -4.90 13.54 9.97
CA PRO A 29 -4.34 12.27 9.48
C PRO A 29 -3.74 12.35 8.08
N TYR A 30 -4.21 13.26 7.22
CA TYR A 30 -3.72 13.38 5.84
C TYR A 30 -2.37 14.07 5.81
N VAL A 31 -2.20 15.13 6.62
CA VAL A 31 -0.91 15.81 6.78
C VAL A 31 0.11 14.87 7.41
N ASP A 32 -0.26 14.18 8.49
CA ASP A 32 0.63 13.23 9.17
C ASP A 32 1.12 12.11 8.24
N LEU A 33 0.22 11.55 7.41
CA LEU A 33 0.58 10.54 6.42
C LEU A 33 1.49 11.12 5.32
N THR A 34 1.20 12.33 4.86
CA THR A 34 2.02 13.03 3.85
C THR A 34 3.45 13.26 4.36
N ASP A 35 3.58 13.71 5.59
CA ASP A 35 4.88 13.97 6.23
C ASP A 35 5.65 12.65 6.45
N LEU A 36 4.95 11.59 6.87
CA LEU A 36 5.53 10.25 6.98
C LEU A 36 6.10 9.78 5.63
N ILE A 37 5.32 9.85 4.55
CA ILE A 37 5.77 9.42 3.21
C ILE A 37 6.99 10.24 2.77
N LYS A 38 6.98 11.56 2.98
CA LYS A 38 8.11 12.43 2.65
C LYS A 38 9.36 12.10 3.47
N SER A 39 9.21 11.76 4.75
CA SER A 39 10.32 11.38 5.63
C SER A 39 11.02 10.09 5.20
N CYS A 40 10.28 9.19 4.53
CA CYS A 40 10.82 7.94 4.00
C CYS A 40 11.70 8.15 2.74
N GLY A 41 11.68 9.34 2.13
CA GLY A 41 12.40 9.63 0.90
C GLY A 41 11.82 8.92 -0.33
N ASP A 42 12.67 8.66 -1.33
CA ASP A 42 12.27 8.08 -2.63
C ASP A 42 12.07 6.55 -2.57
N VAL A 43 11.32 6.08 -1.57
CA VAL A 43 10.94 4.67 -1.43
C VAL A 43 9.50 4.44 -1.89
N CYS A 44 9.27 3.28 -2.47
CA CYS A 44 7.95 2.86 -2.91
C CYS A 44 7.10 2.36 -1.73
N GLY A 45 5.82 2.72 -1.71
CA GLY A 45 4.89 2.35 -0.65
C GLY A 45 3.48 2.02 -1.14
N ILE A 46 2.71 1.33 -0.29
CA ILE A 46 1.28 1.05 -0.52
C ILE A 46 0.50 1.60 0.67
N VAL A 47 -0.56 2.36 0.40
CA VAL A 47 -1.51 2.82 1.41
C VAL A 47 -2.82 2.08 1.20
N TYR A 48 -3.26 1.35 2.22
CA TYR A 48 -4.53 0.63 2.19
C TYR A 48 -5.66 1.45 2.83
N CYS A 49 -6.72 1.69 2.07
CA CYS A 49 -7.96 2.31 2.54
C CYS A 49 -9.11 1.29 2.57
N LEU A 50 -10.12 1.58 3.38
CA LEU A 50 -11.32 0.75 3.48
C LEU A 50 -12.21 0.87 2.23
N GLU A 51 -12.46 2.09 1.78
CA GLU A 51 -13.39 2.39 0.69
C GLU A 51 -12.66 2.95 -0.54
N ARG A 52 -13.24 2.72 -1.73
CA ARG A 52 -12.68 3.23 -3.00
C ARG A 52 -12.71 4.76 -3.07
N ALA A 53 -13.78 5.39 -2.58
CA ALA A 53 -13.88 6.85 -2.56
C ALA A 53 -12.73 7.46 -1.74
N THR A 54 -12.42 6.87 -0.57
CA THR A 54 -11.27 7.28 0.25
C THR A 54 -9.94 7.08 -0.47
N CYS A 55 -9.79 6.05 -1.31
CA CYS A 55 -8.59 5.90 -2.12
C CYS A 55 -8.41 7.05 -3.11
N ASP A 56 -9.48 7.43 -3.81
CA ASP A 56 -9.45 8.49 -4.82
C ASP A 56 -9.19 9.86 -4.19
N ASP A 57 -9.87 10.16 -3.08
CA ASP A 57 -9.69 11.40 -2.31
C ASP A 57 -8.24 11.51 -1.79
N LEU A 58 -7.74 10.44 -1.17
CA LEU A 58 -6.39 10.42 -0.63
C LEU A 58 -5.32 10.54 -1.73
N ALA A 59 -5.50 9.85 -2.86
CA ALA A 59 -4.57 9.97 -3.99
C ALA A 59 -4.56 11.41 -4.55
N SER A 60 -5.71 12.07 -4.60
CA SER A 60 -5.80 13.49 -5.00
C SER A 60 -5.01 14.37 -4.03
N ASP A 61 -5.19 14.19 -2.72
CA ASP A 61 -4.53 15.02 -1.71
C ASP A 61 -3.02 14.79 -1.63
N LEU A 62 -2.56 13.53 -1.71
CA LEU A 62 -1.12 13.22 -1.79
C LEU A 62 -0.47 13.83 -3.03
N SER A 63 -1.16 13.75 -4.19
CA SER A 63 -0.67 14.34 -5.44
C SER A 63 -0.54 15.86 -5.37
N LYS A 64 -1.51 16.55 -4.76
CA LYS A 64 -1.43 18.01 -4.51
C LYS A 64 -0.25 18.38 -3.62
N ASN A 65 0.15 17.48 -2.72
CA ASN A 65 1.27 17.67 -1.80
C ASN A 65 2.63 17.24 -2.37
N GLY A 66 2.69 16.91 -3.67
CA GLY A 66 3.93 16.61 -4.40
C GLY A 66 4.37 15.14 -4.33
N ILE A 67 3.51 14.23 -3.89
CA ILE A 67 3.80 12.79 -3.86
C ILE A 67 3.28 12.15 -5.15
N SER A 68 4.15 11.42 -5.85
CA SER A 68 3.75 10.65 -7.04
C SER A 68 2.90 9.46 -6.61
N CYS A 69 1.58 9.55 -6.79
CA CYS A 69 0.67 8.50 -6.38
C CYS A 69 -0.45 8.23 -7.38
N THR A 70 -1.01 7.03 -7.31
CA THR A 70 -2.12 6.60 -8.17
C THR A 70 -3.14 5.77 -7.40
N GLY A 71 -4.41 5.97 -7.74
CA GLY A 71 -5.53 5.17 -7.24
C GLY A 71 -5.80 3.95 -8.12
N LEU A 72 -6.26 2.86 -7.54
CA LEU A 72 -6.63 1.65 -8.29
C LEU A 72 -8.06 1.67 -8.80
N ASN A 73 -8.23 2.08 -10.06
CA ASN A 73 -9.40 1.72 -10.84
C ASN A 73 -9.17 0.34 -11.50
N SER A 74 -10.18 -0.53 -11.48
CA SER A 74 -10.07 -1.95 -11.89
C SER A 74 -9.53 -2.17 -13.31
N LYS A 75 -9.68 -1.19 -14.19
CA LYS A 75 -9.23 -1.24 -15.60
C LYS A 75 -7.72 -0.97 -15.79
N LEU A 76 -7.04 -0.39 -14.79
CA LEU A 76 -5.64 0.07 -14.89
C LEU A 76 -4.68 -0.70 -13.98
N ARG A 77 -5.12 -1.82 -13.40
CA ARG A 77 -4.34 -2.54 -12.37
C ARG A 77 -2.95 -2.96 -12.85
N THR A 78 -2.83 -3.48 -14.07
CA THR A 78 -1.55 -3.95 -14.63
C THR A 78 -0.59 -2.79 -14.87
N SER A 79 -1.05 -1.70 -15.49
CA SER A 79 -0.19 -0.54 -15.75
C SER A 79 0.24 0.15 -14.46
N VAL A 80 -0.66 0.29 -13.48
CA VAL A 80 -0.33 0.82 -12.15
C VAL A 80 0.73 -0.03 -11.45
N LEU A 81 0.62 -1.36 -11.57
CA LEU A 81 1.61 -2.27 -11.01
C LEU A 81 2.97 -2.11 -11.69
N ASP A 82 2.99 -2.09 -13.02
CA ASP A 82 4.22 -1.94 -13.81
C ASP A 82 4.90 -0.60 -13.51
N ASP A 83 4.13 0.48 -13.39
CA ASP A 83 4.63 1.82 -13.08
C ASP A 83 5.13 1.92 -11.63
N TRP A 84 4.53 1.18 -10.68
CA TRP A 84 5.01 1.12 -9.30
C TRP A 84 6.29 0.28 -9.17
N ILE A 85 6.35 -0.90 -9.81
CA ILE A 85 7.55 -1.75 -9.83
C ILE A 85 8.73 -1.05 -10.51
N SER A 86 8.46 -0.29 -11.57
CA SER A 86 9.47 0.53 -12.25
C SER A 86 9.79 1.85 -11.55
N ALA A 87 9.27 2.07 -10.34
CA ALA A 87 9.47 3.26 -9.51
C ALA A 87 9.06 4.60 -10.18
N LYS A 88 8.20 4.56 -11.20
CA LYS A 88 7.60 5.78 -11.78
C LYS A 88 6.51 6.36 -10.87
N THR A 89 5.80 5.47 -10.18
CA THR A 89 4.84 5.84 -9.13
C THR A 89 5.42 5.47 -7.78
N GLN A 90 5.47 6.42 -6.85
CA GLN A 90 6.04 6.19 -5.52
C GLN A 90 5.04 5.48 -4.62
N VAL A 91 3.79 5.94 -4.58
CA VAL A 91 2.75 5.43 -3.67
C VAL A 91 1.53 4.92 -4.43
N VAL A 92 1.10 3.70 -4.11
CA VAL A 92 -0.18 3.17 -4.61
C VAL A 92 -1.21 3.23 -3.49
N VAL A 93 -2.35 3.87 -3.77
CA VAL A 93 -3.49 3.92 -2.84
C VAL A 93 -4.53 2.89 -3.27
N ALA A 94 -4.83 1.94 -2.38
CA ALA A 94 -5.53 0.72 -2.73
C ALA A 94 -6.52 0.27 -1.66
N THR A 95 -7.51 -0.55 -2.05
CA THR A 95 -8.24 -1.40 -1.10
C THR A 95 -7.62 -2.80 -1.07
N VAL A 96 -8.12 -3.67 -0.18
CA VAL A 96 -7.70 -5.08 -0.07
C VAL A 96 -7.74 -5.86 -1.40
N ALA A 97 -8.53 -5.40 -2.38
CA ALA A 97 -8.59 -5.98 -3.71
C ALA A 97 -7.25 -5.99 -4.47
N PHE A 98 -6.30 -5.11 -4.11
CA PHE A 98 -4.99 -5.03 -4.76
C PHE A 98 -4.03 -6.16 -4.38
N GLY A 99 -4.17 -6.76 -3.18
CA GLY A 99 -3.26 -7.79 -2.68
C GLY A 99 -3.35 -9.15 -3.38
N TYR A 100 -4.56 -9.58 -3.79
CA TYR A 100 -4.80 -10.95 -4.23
C TYR A 100 -4.04 -11.36 -5.50
N GLY A 101 -3.70 -10.42 -6.39
CA GLY A 101 -2.99 -10.69 -7.64
C GLY A 101 -1.49 -10.38 -7.63
N LEU A 102 -1.03 -9.49 -6.75
CA LEU A 102 0.38 -9.09 -6.63
C LEU A 102 1.31 -10.26 -6.30
N LEU A 103 0.83 -11.16 -5.43
CA LEU A 103 1.56 -12.35 -5.00
C LEU A 103 1.65 -13.44 -6.08
N LEU A 104 0.75 -13.43 -7.07
CA LEU A 104 0.72 -14.42 -8.15
C LEU A 104 1.59 -14.04 -9.36
N SER A 105 1.90 -12.76 -9.54
CA SER A 105 2.68 -12.25 -10.69
C SER A 105 4.18 -12.10 -10.41
N LEU A 106 4.63 -12.32 -9.17
CA LEU A 106 6.04 -12.29 -8.76
C LEU A 106 6.64 -13.70 -8.60
N GLN A 107 5.98 -14.73 -9.15
CA GLN A 107 6.42 -16.11 -9.14
C GLN A 107 6.75 -16.62 -10.55
#